data_AF-A3MUB8-F1
#
_entry.id   AF-A3MUB8-F1
#
_cell.length_a   1.000
_cell.length_b   1.000
_cell.length_c   1.000
_cell.angle_alpha   90.00
_cell.angle_beta   90.00
_cell.angle_gamma   90.00
#
_symmetry.space_group_name_H-M   'P 1'
#
loop_
_entity.id
_entity.type
_entity.pdbx_description
1 polymer ?
#
loop_
_entity_poly.entity_id
_entity_poly.type
_entity_poly.pdbx_seq_one_letter_code
_entity_poly.pdbx_strand_id
1 'polypeptide(L)'
;MGFVYYLHPKKALASTTTDVRYVKALMAKLLGGGPVVFGRGDEEVLALAGFSEDDWPATNFLSLLIYKWKRGQVELPPTAAAPVVNEKAFIGGGGWEAYFDFLELKSAEAREVTQFYHKARPRVVAVFLGGREFEVTATTEAAASALAVKKITPHPHTPEGAATLKYSHALVIRIPHTPRDFHIYLRHVASLLRQAAALPPVTKPTVKVAAKEIYLLHGGRQVDDGVLLDNEVHHFI
;
A
#
# COMPACT_ATOMS: atom_id res chain seq x y z
N MET A 1 19.36 22.73 20.66
CA MET A 1 19.69 21.85 19.51
C MET A 1 19.67 20.41 20.02
N GLY A 2 18.53 19.72 19.92
CA GLY A 2 18.41 18.33 20.37
C GLY A 2 18.84 17.39 19.26
N PHE A 3 19.85 16.56 19.51
CA PHE A 3 20.18 15.44 18.63
C PHE A 3 19.02 14.44 18.70
N VAL A 4 18.14 14.44 17.70
CA VAL A 4 17.13 13.39 17.54
C VAL A 4 17.88 12.13 17.09
N TYR A 5 18.08 11.20 18.01
CA TYR A 5 18.63 9.88 17.69
C TYR A 5 17.60 9.12 16.85
N TYR A 6 17.69 9.26 15.53
CA TYR A 6 16.90 8.48 14.60
C TYR A 6 17.21 6.99 14.78
N LEU A 7 16.21 6.21 15.22
CA LEU A 7 16.37 4.80 15.51
C LEU A 7 16.62 4.05 14.19
N HIS A 8 17.77 3.39 14.05
CA HIS A 8 18.11 2.63 12.83
C HIS A 8 16.94 1.68 12.45
N PRO A 9 16.56 1.49 11.17
CA PRO A 9 15.35 0.75 10.80
C PRO A 9 15.32 -0.69 11.34
N LYS A 10 16.50 -1.33 11.47
CA LYS A 10 16.62 -2.63 12.16
C LYS A 10 16.24 -2.61 13.65
N LYS A 11 16.53 -1.51 14.36
CA LYS A 11 16.13 -1.31 15.76
C LYS A 11 14.64 -0.97 15.85
N ALA A 12 14.08 -0.29 14.85
CA ALA A 12 12.65 0.02 14.79
C ALA A 12 11.81 -1.25 14.65
N LEU A 13 12.30 -2.26 13.92
CA LEU A 13 11.64 -3.57 13.81
C LEU A 13 11.58 -4.37 15.11
N ALA A 14 12.48 -4.12 16.06
CA ALA A 14 12.45 -4.74 17.39
C ALA A 14 11.63 -3.92 18.40
N SER A 15 11.16 -2.73 18.00
CA SER A 15 10.32 -1.85 18.80
C SER A 15 8.86 -2.22 18.57
N THR A 16 8.06 -2.22 19.63
CA THR A 16 6.60 -2.37 19.58
C THR A 16 5.89 -1.08 19.15
N THR A 17 6.65 -0.01 18.87
CA THR A 17 6.14 1.30 18.45
C THR A 17 6.93 1.81 17.24
N THR A 18 6.29 2.65 16.44
CA THR A 18 6.90 3.27 15.25
C THR A 18 6.91 4.79 15.39
N ASP A 19 8.07 5.41 15.18
CA ASP A 19 8.16 6.87 15.07
C ASP A 19 7.80 7.32 13.65
N VAL A 20 6.58 7.84 13.49
CA VAL A 20 6.06 8.31 12.20
C VAL A 20 6.92 9.42 11.60
N ARG A 21 7.45 10.33 12.42
CA ARG A 21 8.30 11.44 11.95
C ARG A 21 9.60 10.90 11.37
N TYR A 22 10.19 9.92 12.04
CA TYR A 22 11.38 9.25 11.53
C TYR A 22 11.11 8.54 10.20
N VAL A 23 10.02 7.76 10.11
CA VAL A 23 9.65 7.03 8.90
C VAL A 23 9.44 7.98 7.72
N LYS A 24 8.68 9.07 7.92
CA LYS A 24 8.46 10.09 6.89
C LYS A 24 9.75 10.79 6.47
N ALA A 25 10.60 11.19 7.42
CA ALA A 25 11.90 11.79 7.11
C ALA A 25 12.82 10.83 6.33
N LEU A 26 12.80 9.54 6.67
CA LEU A 26 13.54 8.51 5.97
C LEU A 26 13.02 8.34 4.52
N MET A 27 11.71 8.23 4.32
CA MET A 27 11.13 8.10 2.98
C MET A 27 11.38 9.35 2.13
N ALA A 28 11.21 10.55 2.69
CA ALA A 28 11.52 11.80 2.00
C ALA A 28 12.97 11.84 1.49
N LYS A 29 13.92 11.40 2.32
CA LYS A 29 15.33 11.32 1.96
C LYS A 29 15.62 10.27 0.88
N LEU A 30 14.92 9.14 0.90
CA LEU A 30 15.22 7.97 0.05
C LEU A 30 14.48 7.98 -1.28
N LEU A 31 13.24 8.45 -1.30
CA LEU A 31 12.33 8.39 -2.46
C LEU A 31 12.00 9.79 -3.01
N GLY A 32 12.02 10.82 -2.16
CA GLY A 32 11.42 12.13 -2.48
C GLY A 32 9.89 12.03 -2.49
N GLY A 33 9.19 13.14 -2.81
CA GLY A 33 7.73 13.16 -2.96
C GLY A 33 6.97 13.98 -1.92
N GLY A 34 5.66 13.72 -1.81
CA GLY A 34 4.65 14.49 -1.08
C GLY A 34 4.49 14.11 0.40
N PRO A 35 3.44 14.63 1.08
CA PRO A 35 3.27 14.46 2.53
C PRO A 35 2.78 13.07 2.96
N VAL A 36 2.08 12.32 2.09
CA VAL A 36 1.63 10.95 2.35
C VAL A 36 2.33 9.94 1.43
N VAL A 37 2.38 10.23 0.12
CA VAL A 37 3.02 9.35 -0.87
C VAL A 37 4.41 9.85 -1.26
N PHE A 38 5.41 8.99 -1.09
CA PHE A 38 6.79 9.24 -1.43
C PHE A 38 7.16 8.49 -2.72
N GLY A 39 7.45 9.23 -3.77
CA GLY A 39 7.73 8.73 -5.11
C GLY A 39 7.74 9.85 -6.14
N ARG A 40 8.17 9.53 -7.36
CA ARG A 40 8.31 10.44 -8.50
C ARG A 40 7.13 10.34 -9.47
N GLY A 41 6.36 9.26 -9.40
CA GLY A 41 5.19 9.00 -10.23
C GLY A 41 5.50 8.19 -11.49
N ASP A 42 6.68 7.58 -11.57
CA ASP A 42 7.09 6.65 -12.63
C ASP A 42 7.39 5.24 -12.09
N GLU A 43 7.09 5.01 -10.81
CA GLU A 43 7.35 3.74 -10.14
C GLU A 43 6.38 2.63 -10.54
N GLU A 44 6.90 1.43 -10.72
CA GLU A 44 6.13 0.23 -11.07
C GLU A 44 5.29 -0.29 -9.89
N VAL A 45 5.69 0.04 -8.66
CA VAL A 45 5.04 -0.43 -7.43
C VAL A 45 4.61 0.76 -6.58
N LEU A 46 3.37 0.71 -6.09
CA LEU A 46 2.88 1.55 -5.01
C LEU A 46 2.70 0.70 -3.75
N ALA A 47 3.55 0.92 -2.74
CA ALA A 47 3.50 0.23 -1.46
C ALA A 47 2.77 1.06 -0.40
N LEU A 48 1.79 0.47 0.28
CA LEU A 48 0.92 1.15 1.24
C LEU A 48 1.00 0.44 2.60
N ALA A 49 1.13 1.18 3.69
CA ALA A 49 1.14 0.65 5.06
C ALA A 49 0.58 1.68 6.06
N GLY A 50 0.39 1.25 7.31
CA GLY A 50 0.04 2.15 8.41
C GLY A 50 -1.39 2.71 8.30
N PHE A 51 -2.36 1.82 8.14
CA PHE A 51 -3.79 2.14 8.11
C PHE A 51 -4.40 2.17 9.52
N SER A 52 -3.88 1.35 10.43
CA SER A 52 -4.29 1.27 11.83
C SER A 52 -3.09 1.09 12.77
N GLU A 53 -3.32 1.19 14.08
CA GLU A 53 -2.28 0.98 15.10
C GLU A 53 -1.58 -0.39 14.96
N ASP A 54 -2.33 -1.44 14.60
CA ASP A 54 -1.80 -2.80 14.44
C ASP A 54 -0.80 -2.94 13.28
N ASP A 55 -0.72 -1.96 12.37
CA ASP A 55 0.17 -1.96 11.21
C ASP A 55 1.59 -1.47 11.50
N TRP A 56 1.94 -1.23 12.76
CA TRP A 56 3.31 -0.87 13.14
C TRP A 56 4.39 -1.85 12.62
N PRO A 57 4.22 -3.20 12.62
CA PRO A 57 5.26 -4.09 12.09
C PRO A 57 5.36 -4.00 10.56
N ALA A 58 4.23 -3.79 9.87
CA ALA A 58 4.17 -3.56 8.43
C ALA A 58 4.89 -2.27 8.02
N THR A 59 4.66 -1.18 8.75
CA THR A 59 5.32 0.11 8.52
C THR A 59 6.83 0.02 8.68
N ASN A 60 7.28 -0.64 9.76
CA ASN A 60 8.70 -0.87 10.00
C ASN A 60 9.32 -1.78 8.93
N PHE A 61 8.59 -2.82 8.50
CA PHE A 61 9.04 -3.74 7.45
C PHE A 61 9.25 -3.01 6.13
N LEU A 62 8.23 -2.26 5.67
CA LEU A 62 8.30 -1.48 4.44
C LEU A 62 9.45 -0.47 4.50
N SER A 63 9.63 0.21 5.63
CA SER A 63 10.72 1.16 5.84
C SER A 63 12.10 0.49 5.71
N LEU A 64 12.27 -0.72 6.28
CA LEU A 64 13.52 -1.47 6.14
C LEU A 64 13.72 -1.96 4.70
N LEU A 65 12.67 -2.42 4.03
CA LEU A 65 12.72 -2.89 2.65
C LEU A 65 13.24 -1.79 1.72
N ILE A 66 12.63 -0.60 1.78
CA ILE A 66 13.06 0.57 0.99
C ILE A 66 14.49 0.99 1.36
N TYR A 67 14.83 1.03 2.65
CA TYR A 67 16.18 1.37 3.10
C TYR A 67 17.24 0.42 2.53
N LYS A 68 16.97 -0.89 2.56
CA LYS A 68 17.88 -1.91 2.02
C LYS A 68 17.97 -1.85 0.50
N TRP A 69 16.86 -1.59 -0.18
CA TRP A 69 16.83 -1.39 -1.63
C TRP A 69 17.70 -0.21 -2.05
N LYS A 70 17.53 0.97 -1.43
CA LYS A 70 18.34 2.16 -1.75
C LYS A 70 19.82 2.02 -1.40
N ARG A 71 20.20 1.00 -0.63
CA ARG A 71 21.60 0.62 -0.36
C ARG A 71 22.11 -0.53 -1.22
N GLY A 72 21.34 -1.01 -2.20
CA GLY A 72 21.71 -2.13 -3.07
C GLY A 72 21.77 -3.49 -2.36
N GLN A 73 21.14 -3.64 -1.20
CA GLN A 73 21.19 -4.88 -0.40
C GLN A 73 20.03 -5.84 -0.69
N VAL A 74 18.96 -5.33 -1.30
CA VAL A 74 17.79 -6.09 -1.74
C VAL A 74 17.39 -5.51 -3.10
N GLU A 75 17.06 -6.38 -4.04
CA GLU A 75 16.62 -5.97 -5.37
C GLU A 75 15.10 -5.80 -5.36
N LEU A 76 14.64 -4.56 -5.57
CA LEU A 76 13.24 -4.17 -5.59
C LEU A 76 12.97 -3.41 -6.90
N PRO A 77 11.83 -3.62 -7.57
CA PRO A 77 11.43 -2.76 -8.69
C PRO A 77 11.30 -1.30 -8.21
N PRO A 78 11.35 -0.30 -9.11
CA PRO A 78 11.04 1.08 -8.76
C PRO A 78 9.73 1.14 -7.96
N THR A 79 9.83 1.59 -6.70
CA THR A 79 8.74 1.52 -5.72
C THR A 79 8.53 2.89 -5.09
N ALA A 80 7.31 3.41 -5.22
CA ALA A 80 6.76 4.48 -4.42
C ALA A 80 6.15 3.91 -3.13
N ALA A 81 6.13 4.69 -2.05
CA ALA A 81 5.62 4.23 -0.76
C ALA A 81 4.77 5.28 -0.06
N ALA A 82 3.63 4.87 0.49
CA ALA A 82 2.92 5.56 1.54
C ALA A 82 3.07 4.73 2.83
N PRO A 83 4.12 4.98 3.63
CA PRO A 83 4.47 4.11 4.76
C PRO A 83 3.51 4.25 5.94
N VAL A 84 2.80 5.37 6.04
CA VAL A 84 1.76 5.63 7.02
C VAL A 84 0.64 6.37 6.30
N VAL A 85 -0.35 5.60 5.85
CA VAL A 85 -1.47 6.08 5.05
C VAL A 85 -2.47 6.86 5.92
N ASN A 86 -2.75 6.41 7.14
CA ASN A 86 -3.65 7.08 8.08
C ASN A 86 -2.93 7.32 9.41
N GLU A 87 -2.20 8.43 9.50
CA GLU A 87 -1.39 8.76 10.68
C GLU A 87 -2.22 8.86 11.97
N LYS A 88 -3.45 9.37 11.90
CA LYS A 88 -4.33 9.50 13.07
C LYS A 88 -4.75 8.14 13.64
N ALA A 89 -5.19 7.22 12.77
CA ALA A 89 -5.55 5.87 13.17
C ALA A 89 -4.33 5.05 13.59
N PHE A 90 -3.19 5.26 12.92
CA PHE A 90 -1.93 4.58 13.21
C PHE A 90 -1.37 4.92 14.60
N ILE A 91 -1.52 6.16 15.07
CA ILE A 91 -1.03 6.59 16.39
C ILE A 91 -2.02 6.21 17.52
N GLY A 92 -3.17 5.59 17.21
CA GLY A 92 -4.16 5.19 18.22
C GLY A 92 -4.96 6.35 18.79
N GLY A 93 -5.11 7.45 18.04
CA GLY A 93 -5.75 8.67 18.50
C GLY A 93 -7.28 8.61 18.58
N GLY A 94 -7.87 7.64 19.29
CA GLY A 94 -9.27 7.59 19.74
C GLY A 94 -10.38 7.95 18.74
N GLY A 95 -11.15 6.94 18.29
CA GLY A 95 -12.43 7.15 17.58
C GLY A 95 -12.36 7.38 16.07
N TRP A 96 -11.19 7.22 15.45
CA TRP A 96 -11.08 7.24 14.00
C TRP A 96 -11.23 5.81 13.46
N GLU A 97 -12.17 5.63 12.55
CA GLU A 97 -12.26 4.37 11.82
C GLU A 97 -10.96 4.16 11.03
N ALA A 98 -10.41 2.94 11.08
CA ALA A 98 -9.37 2.47 10.17
C ALA A 98 -9.87 2.37 8.70
N TYR A 99 -11.04 2.96 8.43
CA TYR A 99 -11.75 2.98 7.17
C TYR A 99 -11.00 3.89 6.20
N PHE A 100 -10.14 3.26 5.40
CA PHE A 100 -9.53 3.92 4.26
C PHE A 100 -10.32 3.54 3.01
N ASP A 101 -11.37 4.31 2.75
CA ASP A 101 -12.23 4.07 1.61
C ASP A 101 -11.62 4.66 0.33
N PHE A 102 -11.10 3.77 -0.51
CA PHE A 102 -10.59 4.11 -1.83
C PHE A 102 -11.69 4.44 -2.86
N LEU A 103 -12.96 4.22 -2.51
CA LEU A 103 -14.14 4.51 -3.32
C LEU A 103 -14.75 5.87 -2.97
N GLU A 104 -14.90 6.16 -1.68
CA GLU A 104 -15.56 7.38 -1.21
C GLU A 104 -14.62 8.57 -1.07
N LEU A 105 -13.29 8.34 -1.00
CA LEU A 105 -12.25 9.38 -0.97
C LEU A 105 -12.55 10.50 0.05
N LYS A 106 -13.10 10.14 1.22
CA LYS A 106 -13.51 11.09 2.26
C LYS A 106 -12.32 11.82 2.88
N SER A 107 -11.19 11.13 3.04
CA SER A 107 -9.97 11.68 3.65
C SER A 107 -9.05 12.34 2.61
N ALA A 108 -8.20 13.28 3.06
CA ALA A 108 -7.22 13.91 2.19
C ALA A 108 -6.17 12.90 1.72
N GLU A 109 -5.82 11.97 2.59
CA GLU A 109 -4.88 10.88 2.37
C GLU A 109 -5.39 9.93 1.27
N ALA A 110 -6.68 9.56 1.29
CA ALA A 110 -7.29 8.75 0.23
C ALA A 110 -7.27 9.46 -1.12
N ARG A 111 -7.53 10.76 -1.15
CA ARG A 111 -7.44 11.56 -2.38
C ARG A 111 -6.01 11.60 -2.92
N GLU A 112 -5.02 11.82 -2.07
CA GLU A 112 -3.61 11.87 -2.49
C GLU A 112 -3.13 10.53 -3.05
N VAL A 113 -3.41 9.42 -2.34
CA VAL A 113 -3.03 8.07 -2.79
C VAL A 113 -3.70 7.73 -4.13
N THR A 114 -5.00 8.01 -4.26
CA THR A 114 -5.75 7.78 -5.50
C THR A 114 -5.26 8.66 -6.65
N GLN A 115 -4.96 9.95 -6.39
CA GLN A 115 -4.40 10.84 -7.39
C GLN A 115 -3.02 10.36 -7.87
N PHE A 116 -2.14 9.95 -6.94
CA PHE A 116 -0.84 9.36 -7.29
C PHE A 116 -1.05 8.10 -8.14
N TYR A 117 -1.95 7.22 -7.73
CA TYR A 117 -2.25 5.98 -8.44
C TYR A 117 -2.66 6.22 -9.90
N HIS A 118 -3.61 7.13 -10.15
CA HIS A 118 -4.08 7.42 -11.50
C HIS A 118 -3.01 8.07 -12.38
N LYS A 119 -2.16 8.91 -11.79
CA LYS A 119 -1.04 9.54 -12.48
C LYS A 119 0.06 8.53 -12.82
N ALA A 120 0.49 7.74 -11.84
CA ALA A 120 1.65 6.85 -11.94
C ALA A 120 1.32 5.53 -12.65
N ARG A 121 0.07 5.06 -12.57
CA ARG A 121 -0.41 3.78 -13.11
C ARG A 121 0.54 2.62 -12.75
N PRO A 122 0.80 2.40 -11.44
CA PRO A 122 1.73 1.36 -11.03
C PRO A 122 1.25 -0.01 -11.51
N ARG A 123 2.17 -0.91 -11.84
CA ARG A 123 1.84 -2.29 -12.21
C ARG A 123 1.39 -3.10 -11.00
N VAL A 124 1.91 -2.78 -9.82
CA VAL A 124 1.61 -3.48 -8.58
C VAL A 124 1.20 -2.50 -7.48
N VAL A 125 0.13 -2.82 -6.77
CA VAL A 125 -0.22 -2.21 -5.49
C VAL A 125 0.07 -3.23 -4.38
N ALA A 126 0.96 -2.88 -3.46
CA ALA A 126 1.35 -3.74 -2.36
C ALA A 126 0.83 -3.17 -1.04
N VAL A 127 -0.12 -3.85 -0.41
CA VAL A 127 -0.71 -3.44 0.88
C VAL A 127 -0.05 -4.23 2.00
N PHE A 128 0.67 -3.54 2.87
CA PHE A 128 1.34 -4.12 4.03
C PHE A 128 0.49 -3.90 5.28
N LEU A 129 0.18 -4.99 5.98
CA LEU A 129 -0.69 -4.98 7.16
C LEU A 129 -0.06 -5.73 8.33
N GLY A 130 -0.43 -5.36 9.55
CA GLY A 130 -0.16 -6.16 10.74
C GLY A 130 -0.86 -7.51 10.65
N GLY A 131 -0.22 -8.56 11.17
CA GLY A 131 -0.77 -9.91 11.16
C GLY A 131 -0.29 -10.76 12.32
N ARG A 132 -0.97 -11.89 12.52
CA ARG A 132 -0.52 -12.92 13.48
C ARG A 132 0.67 -13.70 12.94
N GLU A 133 0.63 -14.01 11.65
CA GLU A 133 1.65 -14.76 10.93
C GLU A 133 2.04 -14.05 9.65
N PHE A 134 3.17 -14.46 9.06
CA PHE A 134 3.58 -13.96 7.76
C PHE A 134 2.70 -14.60 6.68
N GLU A 135 1.97 -13.78 5.94
CA GLU A 135 1.10 -14.23 4.86
C GLU A 135 1.26 -13.30 3.66
N VAL A 136 1.28 -13.86 2.46
CA VAL A 136 1.16 -13.10 1.21
C VAL A 136 0.00 -13.65 0.43
N THR A 137 -0.90 -12.77 0.02
CA THR A 137 -2.07 -13.11 -0.81
C THR A 137 -2.13 -12.18 -2.00
N ALA A 138 -2.81 -12.63 -3.05
CA ALA A 138 -3.04 -11.84 -4.26
C ALA A 138 -4.54 -11.65 -4.49
N THR A 139 -4.93 -10.55 -5.10
CA THR A 139 -6.35 -10.28 -5.43
C THR A 139 -6.72 -10.68 -6.86
N THR A 140 -5.74 -10.73 -7.76
CA THR A 140 -5.94 -11.16 -9.16
C THR A 140 -5.54 -12.62 -9.33
N GLU A 141 -6.27 -13.37 -10.15
CA GLU A 141 -5.93 -14.78 -10.47
C GLU A 141 -4.55 -14.91 -11.10
N ALA A 142 -4.22 -14.03 -12.05
CA ALA A 142 -2.92 -14.03 -12.71
C ALA A 142 -1.76 -13.95 -11.69
N ALA A 143 -1.84 -13.03 -10.73
CA ALA A 143 -0.84 -12.90 -9.68
C ALA A 143 -0.86 -14.08 -8.69
N ALA A 144 -2.05 -14.57 -8.31
CA ALA A 144 -2.16 -15.71 -7.40
C ALA A 144 -1.48 -16.96 -7.98
N SER A 145 -1.76 -17.26 -9.26
CA SER A 145 -1.16 -18.40 -9.96
C SER A 145 0.33 -18.23 -10.21
N ALA A 146 0.77 -17.06 -10.69
CA ALA A 146 2.18 -16.83 -11.02
C ALA A 146 3.09 -16.82 -9.79
N LEU A 147 2.59 -16.32 -8.66
CA LEU A 147 3.36 -16.21 -7.42
C LEU A 147 3.17 -17.41 -6.48
N ALA A 148 2.30 -18.37 -6.84
CA ALA A 148 1.89 -19.49 -6.01
C ALA A 148 1.39 -19.05 -4.61
N VAL A 149 0.55 -18.01 -4.57
CA VAL A 149 -0.06 -17.48 -3.35
C VAL A 149 -1.58 -17.62 -3.39
N LYS A 150 -2.21 -17.59 -2.21
CA LYS A 150 -3.67 -17.68 -2.09
C LYS A 150 -4.35 -16.45 -2.72
N LYS A 151 -5.38 -16.69 -3.54
CA LYS A 151 -6.30 -15.64 -4.01
C LYS A 151 -7.24 -15.24 -2.88
N ILE A 152 -7.43 -13.94 -2.68
CA ILE A 152 -8.48 -13.37 -1.82
C ILE A 152 -9.38 -12.42 -2.60
N THR A 153 -10.62 -12.29 -2.16
CA THR A 153 -11.52 -11.22 -2.62
C THR A 153 -11.46 -10.10 -1.60
N PRO A 154 -10.87 -8.93 -1.93
CA PRO A 154 -10.78 -7.83 -1.00
C PRO A 154 -12.16 -7.24 -0.74
N HIS A 155 -12.41 -6.77 0.48
CA HIS A 155 -13.60 -5.99 0.77
C HIS A 155 -13.29 -4.51 0.51
N PRO A 156 -14.18 -3.76 -0.16
CA PRO A 156 -13.90 -2.36 -0.54
C PRO A 156 -13.65 -1.43 0.66
N HIS A 157 -14.20 -1.80 1.81
CA HIS A 157 -14.15 -1.03 3.04
C HIS A 157 -13.03 -1.45 4.00
N THR A 158 -12.05 -2.22 3.51
CA THR A 158 -10.86 -2.59 4.29
C THR A 158 -9.61 -2.04 3.59
N PRO A 159 -8.44 -1.99 4.25
CA PRO A 159 -7.19 -1.56 3.62
C PRO A 159 -6.84 -2.35 2.35
N GLU A 160 -7.22 -3.63 2.28
CA GLU A 160 -7.11 -4.46 1.08
C GLU A 160 -7.93 -3.92 -0.08
N GLY A 161 -8.94 -3.08 0.16
CA GLY A 161 -9.71 -2.35 -0.85
C GLY A 161 -8.85 -1.49 -1.78
N ALA A 162 -7.61 -1.13 -1.39
CA ALA A 162 -6.62 -0.54 -2.31
C ALA A 162 -6.36 -1.42 -3.54
N ALA A 163 -6.60 -2.73 -3.42
CA ALA A 163 -6.46 -3.70 -4.48
C ALA A 163 -7.58 -3.67 -5.53
N THR A 164 -8.67 -2.93 -5.29
CA THR A 164 -9.77 -2.77 -6.26
C THR A 164 -9.37 -1.90 -7.44
N LEU A 165 -8.26 -1.17 -7.31
CA LEU A 165 -7.73 -0.26 -8.31
C LEU A 165 -7.45 -0.97 -9.65
N LYS A 166 -7.78 -0.27 -10.74
CA LYS A 166 -8.14 -0.89 -12.03
C LYS A 166 -7.00 -1.56 -12.80
N TYR A 167 -5.78 -1.03 -12.71
CA TYR A 167 -4.70 -1.31 -13.67
C TYR A 167 -3.58 -2.18 -13.11
N SER A 168 -3.69 -2.63 -11.85
CA SER A 168 -2.57 -3.20 -11.11
C SER A 168 -2.90 -4.57 -10.57
N HIS A 169 -1.89 -5.45 -10.51
CA HIS A 169 -1.94 -6.58 -9.61
C HIS A 169 -1.89 -6.06 -8.18
N ALA A 170 -2.64 -6.67 -7.26
CA ALA A 170 -2.52 -6.32 -5.86
C ALA A 170 -2.03 -7.50 -5.03
N LEU A 171 -1.10 -7.20 -4.13
CA LEU A 171 -0.59 -8.12 -3.13
C LEU A 171 -0.91 -7.57 -1.75
N VAL A 172 -1.47 -8.42 -0.88
CA VAL A 172 -1.66 -8.11 0.53
C VAL A 172 -0.65 -8.92 1.32
N ILE A 173 0.19 -8.23 2.07
CA ILE A 173 1.35 -8.77 2.78
C ILE A 173 1.15 -8.52 4.27
N ARG A 174 0.94 -9.59 5.03
CA ARG A 174 0.77 -9.52 6.48
C ARG A 174 2.09 -9.81 7.18
N ILE A 175 2.48 -8.91 8.08
CA ILE A 175 3.74 -8.98 8.82
C ILE A 175 3.45 -9.31 10.28
N PRO A 176 4.06 -10.37 10.86
CA PRO A 176 3.89 -10.68 12.27
C PRO A 176 4.42 -9.56 13.17
N HIS A 177 3.91 -9.46 14.39
CA HIS A 177 4.42 -8.51 15.40
C HIS A 177 5.85 -8.85 15.87
N THR A 178 6.25 -10.12 15.91
CA THR A 178 7.62 -10.53 16.27
C THR A 178 8.27 -11.48 15.24
N PRO A 179 8.61 -10.99 14.04
CA PRO A 179 9.21 -11.81 13.00
C PRO A 179 10.65 -12.18 13.36
N ARG A 180 10.86 -13.45 13.74
CA ARG A 180 12.19 -14.00 13.99
C ARG A 180 13.06 -14.03 12.71
N ASP A 181 12.42 -14.04 11.53
CA ASP A 181 13.04 -14.27 10.23
C ASP A 181 12.92 -13.09 9.24
N PHE A 182 12.87 -11.84 9.74
CA PHE A 182 12.69 -10.64 8.90
C PHE A 182 13.59 -10.56 7.67
N HIS A 183 14.85 -11.00 7.78
CA HIS A 183 15.78 -10.96 6.65
C HIS A 183 15.40 -11.92 5.52
N ILE A 184 14.77 -13.05 5.84
CA ILE A 184 14.23 -14.00 4.87
C ILE A 184 12.99 -13.39 4.20
N TYR A 185 12.08 -12.83 5.00
CA TYR A 185 10.87 -12.18 4.48
C TYR A 185 11.16 -11.01 3.55
N LEU A 186 12.17 -10.19 3.85
CA LEU A 186 12.57 -9.07 2.98
C LEU A 186 12.94 -9.53 1.57
N ARG A 187 13.75 -10.59 1.46
CA ARG A 187 14.16 -11.12 0.15
C ARG A 187 12.98 -11.78 -0.56
N HIS A 188 12.16 -12.50 0.18
CA HIS A 188 10.98 -13.17 -0.35
C HIS A 188 9.96 -12.15 -0.91
N VAL A 189 9.59 -11.14 -0.11
CA VAL A 189 8.68 -10.07 -0.53
C VAL A 189 9.23 -9.31 -1.74
N ALA A 190 10.52 -8.97 -1.74
CA ALA A 190 11.13 -8.30 -2.89
C ALA A 190 11.09 -9.16 -4.16
N SER A 191 11.29 -10.48 -4.03
CA SER A 191 11.14 -11.42 -5.14
C SER A 191 9.70 -11.46 -5.66
N LEU A 192 8.71 -11.53 -4.77
CA LEU A 192 7.29 -11.53 -5.14
C LEU A 192 6.91 -10.24 -5.87
N LEU A 193 7.37 -9.08 -5.39
CA LEU A 193 7.10 -7.79 -6.02
C LEU A 193 7.73 -7.68 -7.42
N ARG A 194 8.95 -8.18 -7.61
CA ARG A 194 9.58 -8.24 -8.94
C ARG A 194 8.79 -9.14 -9.90
N GLN A 195 8.40 -10.33 -9.44
CA GLN A 195 7.61 -11.25 -10.26
C GLN A 195 6.25 -10.66 -10.62
N ALA A 196 5.58 -10.01 -9.67
CA ALA A 196 4.31 -9.33 -9.90
C ALA A 196 4.43 -8.14 -10.87
N ALA A 197 5.51 -7.36 -10.79
CA ALA A 197 5.76 -6.23 -11.69
C ALA A 197 6.10 -6.67 -13.13
N ALA A 198 6.59 -7.91 -13.30
CA ALA A 198 6.87 -8.51 -14.60
C ALA A 198 5.62 -9.11 -15.28
N LEU A 199 4.49 -9.24 -14.57
CA LEU A 199 3.24 -9.72 -15.16
C LEU A 199 2.68 -8.71 -16.16
N PRO A 200 1.91 -9.19 -17.17
CA PRO A 200 1.22 -8.32 -18.10
C PRO A 200 0.25 -7.39 -17.34
N PRO A 201 0.09 -6.12 -17.76
CA PRO A 201 -0.83 -5.19 -17.11
C PRO A 201 -2.24 -5.76 -16.97
N VAL A 202 -2.90 -5.43 -15.85
CA VAL A 202 -4.27 -5.88 -15.62
C VAL A 202 -5.22 -5.13 -16.56
N THR A 203 -5.82 -5.86 -17.48
CA THR A 203 -6.92 -5.37 -18.31
C THR A 203 -8.25 -5.81 -17.71
N LYS A 204 -8.91 -4.94 -16.95
CA LYS A 204 -10.30 -5.17 -16.53
C LYS A 204 -11.27 -4.82 -17.66
N PRO A 205 -12.29 -5.65 -17.96
CA PRO A 205 -13.32 -5.32 -18.95
C PRO A 205 -14.06 -4.04 -18.54
N THR A 206 -14.43 -3.22 -19.52
CA THR A 206 -15.18 -1.98 -19.29
C THR A 206 -16.64 -2.31 -18.96
N VAL A 207 -17.05 -2.14 -17.70
CA VAL A 207 -18.44 -2.35 -17.26
C VAL A 207 -19.13 -0.99 -17.12
N LYS A 208 -20.27 -0.75 -17.80
CA LYS A 208 -21.03 0.50 -17.62
C LYS A 208 -21.68 0.53 -16.24
N VAL A 209 -21.20 1.39 -15.35
CA VAL A 209 -21.85 1.66 -14.06
C VAL A 209 -22.82 2.84 -14.21
N ALA A 210 -24.02 2.74 -13.64
CA ALA A 210 -24.95 3.85 -13.55
C ALA A 210 -24.39 4.93 -12.61
N ALA A 211 -24.35 6.18 -13.07
CA ALA A 211 -23.75 7.29 -12.34
C ALA A 211 -24.40 7.47 -10.96
N LYS A 212 -23.62 7.30 -9.88
CA LYS A 212 -23.91 7.93 -8.58
C LYS A 212 -23.18 9.27 -8.51
N GLU A 213 -23.83 10.31 -7.99
CA GLU A 213 -23.35 11.70 -7.91
C GLU A 213 -21.99 11.88 -7.20
N ILE A 214 -21.55 10.87 -6.44
CA ILE A 214 -20.29 10.87 -5.67
C ILE A 214 -19.08 11.12 -6.60
N TYR A 215 -19.15 10.67 -7.86
CA TYR A 215 -18.04 10.74 -8.82
C TYR A 215 -17.63 12.14 -9.30
N LEU A 216 -18.54 13.12 -9.30
CA LEU A 216 -18.28 14.43 -9.92
C LEU A 216 -17.57 15.42 -8.98
N LEU A 217 -17.46 15.11 -7.69
CA LEU A 217 -16.82 15.97 -6.68
C LEU A 217 -15.29 15.79 -6.57
N HIS A 218 -14.67 14.99 -7.45
CA HIS A 218 -13.33 14.43 -7.21
C HIS A 218 -12.25 14.85 -8.22
N GLY A 219 -12.48 15.88 -9.02
CA GLY A 219 -11.45 16.45 -9.91
C GLY A 219 -10.99 15.53 -11.06
N GLY A 220 -11.55 14.34 -11.18
CA GLY A 220 -11.37 13.47 -12.36
C GLY A 220 -12.17 14.01 -13.54
N ARG A 221 -11.57 14.02 -14.74
CA ARG A 221 -12.30 14.36 -15.96
C ARG A 221 -12.97 13.09 -16.48
N GLN A 222 -14.29 13.13 -16.56
CA GLN A 222 -15.19 12.04 -16.96
C GLN A 222 -14.81 11.31 -18.26
N VAL A 223 -13.96 11.92 -19.10
CA VAL A 223 -13.63 11.45 -20.45
C VAL A 223 -12.34 10.61 -20.50
N ASP A 224 -11.45 10.71 -19.49
CA ASP A 224 -10.10 10.11 -19.55
C ASP A 224 -9.80 9.08 -18.45
N ASP A 225 -10.48 9.13 -17.30
CA ASP A 225 -9.99 8.47 -16.08
C ASP A 225 -10.55 7.07 -15.80
N GLY A 226 -11.56 6.62 -16.55
CA GLY A 226 -12.00 5.22 -16.55
C GLY A 226 -12.20 4.59 -15.16
N VAL A 227 -12.60 5.38 -14.16
CA VAL A 227 -12.83 4.92 -12.78
C VAL A 227 -14.07 4.01 -12.79
N LEU A 228 -13.83 2.71 -12.84
CA LEU A 228 -14.83 1.68 -12.63
C LEU A 228 -14.83 1.35 -11.14
N LEU A 229 -15.87 1.73 -10.42
CA LEU A 229 -16.26 1.05 -9.19
C LEU A 229 -16.65 -0.37 -9.62
N ASP A 230 -15.66 -1.26 -9.67
CA ASP A 230 -15.88 -2.68 -9.81
C ASP A 230 -16.27 -3.23 -8.43
N ASN A 231 -17.48 -2.87 -8.01
CA ASN A 231 -18.18 -3.62 -6.99
C ASN A 231 -19.57 -3.88 -7.56
N GLU A 232 -19.85 -5.13 -7.89
CA GLU A 232 -21.12 -5.69 -7.49
C GLU A 232 -21.23 -5.45 -5.98
N VAL A 233 -21.81 -4.30 -5.60
CA VAL A 233 -22.24 -4.05 -4.23
C VAL A 233 -23.40 -5.00 -4.04
N HIS A 234 -23.09 -6.24 -3.65
CA HIS A 234 -24.09 -7.11 -3.06
C HIS A 234 -24.53 -6.42 -1.77
N HIS A 235 -25.65 -5.71 -1.87
CA HIS A 235 -26.46 -5.40 -0.71
C HIS A 235 -26.89 -6.75 -0.11
N PHE A 236 -26.26 -7.16 0.98
CA PHE A 236 -26.93 -8.05 1.91
C PHE A 236 -28.00 -7.21 2.60
N ILE A 237 -29.27 -7.47 2.27
CA ILE A 237 -30.42 -7.03 3.06
C ILE A 237 -30.45 -7.87 4.34
#